data_AF-A0A8S4QDR6-F1
#
_entry.id   AF-A0A8S4QDR6-F1
#
_cell.length_a   1.000
_cell.length_b   1.000
_cell.length_c   1.000
_cell.angle_alpha   90.00
_cell.angle_beta   90.00
_cell.angle_gamma   90.00
#
_symmetry.space_group_name_H-M   'P 1'
#
loop_
_entity.id
_entity.type
_entity.pdbx_description
1 polymer ?
#
loop_
_entity_poly.entity_id
_entity_poly.type
_entity_poly.pdbx_seq_one_letter_code
_entity_poly.pdbx_strand_id
1 'polypeptide(L)'
;MSCKLQAEKSMVFKTILNIGVSLEQVLDIYIKLVSVNERVWLGCGDESHVCAAATMLLDAARAELSPLPPTPRRRALTRCKDLHEATLSALQSRPNTQQLIDKLTVAQAHLDRLD
;
A
#
# COMPACT_ATOMS: atom_id res chain seq x y z
N MET A 1 5.50 2.26 15.72
CA MET A 1 6.77 1.63 16.17
C MET A 1 7.54 0.92 15.07
N SER A 2 6.90 0.33 14.05
CA SER A 2 7.59 -0.30 12.90
C SER A 2 8.66 0.59 12.23
N CYS A 3 8.34 1.89 12.07
CA CYS A 3 9.26 2.93 11.61
C CYS A 3 10.52 3.05 12.48
N LYS A 4 10.36 3.11 13.81
CA LYS A 4 11.46 3.22 14.78
C LYS A 4 12.29 1.94 14.89
N LEU A 5 11.67 0.79 14.67
CA LEU A 5 12.31 -0.52 14.75
C LEU A 5 13.03 -0.93 13.46
N GLN A 6 13.01 -0.08 12.42
CA GLN A 6 13.50 -0.39 11.07
C GLN A 6 13.00 -1.74 10.53
N ALA A 7 11.80 -2.15 10.96
CA ALA A 7 11.18 -3.37 10.49
C ALA A 7 10.93 -3.29 8.97
N GLU A 8 10.94 -4.44 8.30
CA GLU A 8 10.52 -4.54 6.91
C GLU A 8 9.12 -3.90 6.77
N LYS A 9 8.93 -2.96 5.83
CA LYS A 9 7.64 -2.23 5.75
C LYS A 9 6.46 -3.15 5.44
N SER A 10 6.73 -4.39 5.00
CA SER A 10 5.72 -5.40 4.74
C SER A 10 5.24 -6.12 5.99
N MET A 11 6.02 -6.10 7.07
CA MET A 11 5.78 -6.89 8.28
C MET A 11 4.38 -6.66 8.84
N VAL A 12 3.94 -5.41 8.91
CA VAL A 12 2.65 -5.04 9.51
C VAL A 12 1.49 -5.61 8.70
N PHE A 13 1.42 -5.31 7.40
CA PHE A 13 0.30 -5.80 6.59
C PHE A 13 0.34 -7.32 6.40
N LYS A 14 1.53 -7.93 6.26
CA LYS A 14 1.66 -9.39 6.17
C LYS A 14 1.13 -10.06 7.44
N THR A 15 1.43 -9.50 8.61
CA THR A 15 0.90 -10.00 9.89
C THR A 15 -0.63 -9.88 9.93
N ILE A 16 -1.18 -8.75 9.49
CA ILE A 16 -2.64 -8.51 9.47
C ILE A 16 -3.35 -9.50 8.52
N LEU A 17 -2.79 -9.74 7.32
CA LEU A 17 -3.31 -10.73 6.39
C LEU A 17 -3.23 -12.15 6.98
N ASN A 18 -2.10 -12.50 7.61
CA ASN A 18 -1.87 -13.83 8.20
C ASN A 18 -2.82 -14.14 9.37
N ILE A 19 -3.32 -13.14 10.10
CA ILE A 19 -4.33 -13.34 11.16
C ILE A 19 -5.77 -13.39 10.61
N GLY A 20 -5.95 -13.40 9.28
CA GLY A 20 -7.24 -13.61 8.62
C GLY A 20 -8.04 -12.35 8.30
N VAL A 21 -7.45 -11.16 8.42
CA VAL A 21 -8.11 -9.93 7.95
C VAL A 21 -8.08 -9.90 6.43
N SER A 22 -9.22 -9.59 5.81
CA SER A 22 -9.33 -9.60 4.34
C SER A 22 -8.45 -8.53 3.67
N LEU A 23 -7.94 -8.83 2.48
CA LEU A 23 -7.16 -7.87 1.69
C LEU A 23 -7.91 -6.54 1.48
N GLU A 24 -9.21 -6.59 1.19
CA GLU A 24 -10.04 -5.38 1.03
C GLU A 24 -9.99 -4.49 2.29
N GLN A 25 -10.11 -5.07 3.49
CA GLN A 25 -10.00 -4.32 4.74
C GLN A 25 -8.59 -3.75 4.96
N VAL A 26 -7.55 -4.52 4.62
CA VAL A 26 -6.17 -4.03 4.72
C VAL A 26 -5.93 -2.85 3.78
N LEU A 27 -6.41 -2.94 2.53
CA LEU A 27 -6.35 -1.84 1.56
C LEU A 27 -7.07 -0.60 2.09
N ASP A 28 -8.31 -0.75 2.60
CA ASP A 28 -9.08 0.37 3.18
C ASP A 28 -8.36 1.04 4.37
N ILE A 29 -7.69 0.26 5.21
CA ILE A 29 -6.86 0.79 6.30
C ILE A 29 -5.69 1.61 5.74
N TYR A 30 -4.96 1.07 4.77
CA TYR A 30 -3.81 1.77 4.19
C TYR A 30 -4.20 3.00 3.38
N ILE A 31 -5.35 2.99 2.69
CA ILE A 31 -5.90 4.19 2.03
C ILE A 31 -6.08 5.29 3.07
N LYS A 32 -6.76 4.99 4.19
CA LYS A 32 -6.95 5.95 5.28
C LYS A 32 -5.63 6.40 5.88
N LEU A 33 -4.68 5.50 6.14
CA LEU A 33 -3.38 5.85 6.72
C LEU A 33 -2.54 6.77 5.81
N VAL A 34 -2.64 6.60 4.49
CA VAL A 34 -1.97 7.48 3.52
C VAL A 34 -2.68 8.84 3.45
N SER A 35 -4.02 8.85 3.37
CA SER A 35 -4.80 10.08 3.24
C SER A 35 -4.78 10.93 4.50
N VAL A 36 -4.79 10.31 5.68
CA VAL A 36 -4.63 10.98 6.96
C VAL A 36 -3.12 11.21 7.14
N ASN A 37 -2.64 12.26 6.50
CA ASN A 37 -1.25 12.72 6.48
C ASN A 37 -0.80 13.20 7.87
N GLU A 38 -0.73 12.28 8.84
CA GLU A 38 -0.40 12.61 10.21
C GLU A 38 1.10 12.84 10.35
N ARG A 39 1.44 13.99 10.94
CA ARG A 39 2.78 14.36 11.44
C ARG A 39 3.40 13.29 12.37
N VAL A 40 2.64 12.27 12.76
CA VAL A 40 3.09 11.11 13.54
C VAL A 40 4.28 10.40 12.89
N TRP A 41 4.31 10.26 11.56
CA TRP A 41 5.42 9.61 10.85
C TRP A 41 6.68 10.49 10.80
N LEU A 42 6.47 11.80 10.69
CA LEU A 42 7.51 12.83 10.76
C LEU A 42 8.23 12.79 12.12
N GLY A 43 7.46 12.68 13.21
CA GLY A 43 7.99 12.48 14.56
C GLY A 43 8.70 11.13 14.79
N CYS A 44 8.64 10.21 13.83
CA CYS A 44 9.31 8.91 13.88
C CYS A 44 10.51 8.79 12.92
N GLY A 45 10.85 9.85 12.18
CA GLY A 45 12.05 9.91 11.32
C GLY A 45 11.90 9.28 9.94
N ASP A 46 10.69 8.87 9.53
CA ASP A 46 10.43 8.28 8.22
C ASP A 46 9.04 8.72 7.72
N GLU A 47 8.99 9.89 7.11
CA GLU A 47 7.74 10.49 6.62
C GLU A 47 7.09 9.66 5.51
N SER A 48 7.87 8.96 4.70
CA SER A 48 7.38 8.15 3.58
C SER A 48 7.09 6.70 3.97
N HIS A 49 7.18 6.35 5.27
CA HIS A 49 6.99 5.00 5.78
C HIS A 49 5.71 4.34 5.26
N VAL A 50 4.58 5.03 5.41
CA VAL A 50 3.27 4.50 5.01
C VAL A 50 3.18 4.35 3.50
N CYS A 51 3.70 5.31 2.74
CA CYS A 51 3.72 5.21 1.28
C CYS A 51 4.56 4.01 0.82
N ALA A 52 5.74 3.80 1.41
CA ALA A 52 6.57 2.63 1.11
C ALA A 52 5.88 1.30 1.49
N ALA A 53 5.18 1.27 2.62
CA ALA A 53 4.38 0.11 3.02
C ALA A 53 3.19 -0.13 2.08
N ALA A 54 2.51 0.92 1.63
CA ALA A 54 1.42 0.85 0.64
C ALA A 54 1.92 0.34 -0.71
N THR A 55 3.08 0.80 -1.19
CA THR A 55 3.72 0.27 -2.40
C THR A 55 4.00 -1.23 -2.28
N MET A 56 4.52 -1.69 -1.14
CA MET A 56 4.74 -3.12 -0.91
C MET A 56 3.44 -3.92 -0.76
N LEU A 57 2.38 -3.33 -0.22
CA LEU A 57 1.07 -3.96 -0.15
C LEU A 57 0.50 -4.19 -1.55
N LEU A 58 0.61 -3.20 -2.45
CA LEU A 58 0.18 -3.35 -3.85
C LEU A 58 0.96 -4.44 -4.58
N ASP A 59 2.27 -4.51 -4.38
CA ASP A 59 3.11 -5.57 -4.97
C ASP A 59 2.71 -6.97 -4.45
N ALA A 60 2.45 -7.09 -3.15
CA ALA A 60 2.00 -8.33 -2.53
C ALA A 60 0.57 -8.73 -2.90
N ALA A 61 -0.32 -7.75 -3.13
CA ALA A 61 -1.74 -7.98 -3.45
C ALA A 61 -1.93 -8.87 -4.68
N ARG A 62 -0.99 -8.86 -5.63
CA ARG A 62 -1.03 -9.72 -6.81
C ARG A 62 -1.22 -11.20 -6.47
N ALA A 63 -0.49 -11.69 -5.47
CA ALA A 63 -0.54 -13.10 -5.07
C ALA A 63 -1.90 -13.46 -4.44
N GLU A 64 -2.46 -12.53 -3.66
CA GLU A 64 -3.78 -12.68 -3.02
C GLU A 64 -4.94 -12.58 -4.02
N LEU A 65 -4.81 -11.76 -5.07
CA LEU A 65 -5.85 -11.50 -6.06
C LEU A 65 -5.92 -12.57 -7.15
N SER A 66 -4.78 -13.15 -7.55
CA SER A 66 -4.70 -14.13 -8.63
C SER A 66 -5.66 -15.33 -8.48
N PRO A 67 -5.85 -15.93 -7.29
CA PRO A 67 -6.76 -17.06 -7.11
C PRO A 67 -8.24 -16.65 -6.94
N LEU A 68 -8.56 -15.36 -6.77
CA LEU A 68 -9.93 -14.93 -6.47
C LEU A 68 -10.86 -15.08 -7.69
N PRO A 69 -12.15 -15.38 -7.48
CA PRO A 69 -13.16 -15.30 -8.55
C PRO A 69 -13.25 -13.89 -9.17
N PRO A 70 -13.78 -13.73 -10.39
CA PRO A 70 -13.78 -12.45 -11.11
C PRO A 70 -14.40 -11.28 -10.33
N THR A 71 -15.56 -11.48 -9.70
CA THR A 71 -16.27 -10.41 -8.97
C THR A 71 -15.50 -9.89 -7.75
N PRO A 72 -15.08 -10.72 -6.78
CA PRO A 72 -14.26 -10.24 -5.65
C PRO A 72 -12.90 -9.71 -6.09
N ARG A 73 -12.27 -10.30 -7.12
CA ARG A 73 -11.02 -9.79 -7.69
C ARG A 73 -11.18 -8.36 -8.18
N ARG A 74 -12.24 -8.08 -8.95
CA ARG A 74 -12.50 -6.74 -9.49
C ARG A 74 -12.70 -5.69 -8.39
N ARG A 75 -13.44 -6.01 -7.33
CA ARG A 75 -13.62 -5.11 -6.18
C ARG A 75 -12.30 -4.79 -5.49
N ALA A 76 -11.47 -5.81 -5.26
CA ALA A 76 -10.19 -5.62 -4.62
C ALA A 76 -9.18 -4.90 -5.54
N LEU A 77 -9.25 -5.09 -6.86
CA LEU A 77 -8.49 -4.29 -7.85
C LEU A 77 -8.91 -2.81 -7.82
N THR A 78 -10.21 -2.50 -7.68
CA THR A 78 -10.68 -1.12 -7.46
C THR A 78 -10.02 -0.52 -6.22
N ARG A 79 -9.98 -1.27 -5.10
CA ARG A 79 -9.30 -0.80 -3.87
C ARG A 79 -7.79 -0.63 -4.03
N CYS A 80 -7.15 -1.45 -4.86
CA CYS A 80 -5.74 -1.24 -5.20
C CYS A 80 -5.54 0.07 -5.96
N LYS A 81 -6.43 0.40 -6.91
CA LYS A 81 -6.39 1.68 -7.65
C LYS A 81 -6.61 2.87 -6.71
N ASP A 82 -7.57 2.78 -5.78
CA ASP A 82 -7.80 3.81 -4.76
C ASP A 82 -6.54 4.04 -3.89
N LEU A 83 -5.88 2.96 -3.45
CA LEU A 83 -4.64 3.04 -2.67
C LEU A 83 -3.49 3.62 -3.48
N HIS A 84 -3.38 3.24 -4.76
CA HIS A 84 -2.38 3.79 -5.67
C HIS A 84 -2.53 5.30 -5.80
N GLU A 85 -3.75 5.78 -6.07
CA GLU A 85 -4.04 7.22 -6.23
C GLU A 85 -3.72 8.00 -4.94
N ALA A 86 -4.17 7.51 -3.79
CA ALA A 86 -3.87 8.12 -2.50
C ALA A 86 -2.35 8.20 -2.25
N THR A 87 -1.63 7.12 -2.55
CA THR A 87 -0.17 7.04 -2.35
C THR A 87 0.58 7.95 -3.31
N LEU A 88 0.17 8.00 -4.58
CA LEU A 88 0.77 8.87 -5.57
C LEU A 88 0.60 10.34 -5.20
N SER A 89 -0.61 10.74 -4.82
CA SER A 89 -0.91 12.11 -4.36
C SER A 89 -0.04 12.51 -3.16
N ALA A 90 0.09 11.61 -2.17
CA ALA A 90 0.94 11.85 -1.00
C ALA A 90 2.43 11.99 -1.38
N LEU A 91 2.94 11.15 -2.28
CA LEU A 91 4.34 11.19 -2.72
C LEU A 91 4.66 12.42 -3.57
N GLN A 92 3.77 12.83 -4.47
CA GLN A 92 3.95 14.00 -5.33
C GLN A 92 3.96 15.31 -4.54
N SER A 93 3.32 15.36 -3.37
CA SER A 93 3.34 16.53 -2.48
C SER A 93 4.68 16.76 -1.76
N ARG A 94 5.67 15.88 -1.95
CA ARG A 94 6.94 15.87 -1.19
C ARG A 94 8.16 15.76 -2.10
N PRO A 95 9.31 16.35 -1.71
CA PRO A 95 10.55 16.22 -2.47
C PRO A 95 11.16 14.81 -2.35
N ASN A 96 12.03 14.44 -3.29
CA ASN A 96 12.86 13.23 -3.26
C ASN A 96 12.08 11.89 -3.22
N THR A 97 10.86 11.86 -3.75
CA THR A 97 9.98 10.67 -3.75
C THR A 97 10.02 9.85 -5.03
N GLN A 98 10.77 10.27 -6.06
CA GLN A 98 10.73 9.66 -7.40
C GLN A 98 10.96 8.14 -7.38
N GLN A 99 11.95 7.65 -6.63
CA GLN A 99 12.21 6.21 -6.54
C GLN A 99 11.02 5.41 -5.99
N LEU A 100 10.23 5.98 -5.08
CA LEU A 100 9.02 5.35 -4.56
C LEU A 100 7.87 5.43 -5.57
N ILE A 101 7.76 6.54 -6.29
CA ILE A 101 6.78 6.70 -7.38
C ILE A 101 7.04 5.64 -8.46
N ASP A 102 8.28 5.44 -8.89
CA ASP A 102 8.62 4.43 -9.91
C ASP A 102 8.21 3.01 -9.46
N LYS A 103 8.51 2.66 -8.21
CA LYS A 103 8.11 1.37 -7.62
C LYS A 103 6.59 1.23 -7.54
N LEU A 104 5.89 2.28 -7.13
CA LEU A 104 4.44 2.34 -7.04
C LEU A 104 3.80 2.12 -8.42
N THR A 105 4.32 2.77 -9.46
CA THR A 105 3.86 2.62 -10.84
C THR A 105 4.08 1.20 -11.36
N VAL A 106 5.24 0.58 -11.07
CA VAL A 106 5.51 -0.82 -11.45
C VAL A 106 4.52 -1.77 -10.76
N ALA A 107 4.27 -1.60 -9.46
CA ALA A 107 3.32 -2.42 -8.72
C ALA A 107 1.90 -2.31 -9.31
N GLN A 108 1.45 -1.09 -9.62
CA GLN A 108 0.13 -0.87 -10.24
C GLN A 108 0.05 -1.51 -11.63
N ALA A 109 1.08 -1.37 -12.46
CA ALA A 109 1.10 -1.99 -13.78
C ALA A 109 1.03 -3.52 -13.74
N HIS A 110 1.51 -4.15 -12.67
CA HIS A 110 1.34 -5.59 -12.45
C HIS A 110 -0.10 -5.97 -12.10
N LEU A 111 -0.79 -5.14 -11.32
CA LEU A 111 -2.18 -5.34 -10.93
C LEU A 111 -3.13 -5.09 -12.10
N ASP A 112 -2.85 -4.10 -12.95
CA ASP A 112 -3.67 -3.80 -14.13
C ASP A 112 -3.68 -4.96 -15.15
N ARG A 113 -2.71 -5.87 -15.11
CA ARG A 113 -2.68 -7.09 -15.93
C ARG A 113 -3.58 -8.21 -15.40
N LEU A 114 -4.17 -8.05 -14.22
CA LEU A 114 -5.12 -9.00 -13.61
C LEU A 114 -6.59 -8.62 -13.82
N ASP A 115 -6.86 -7.39 -14.26
CA ASP A 115 -8.19 -6.86 -14.63
C ASP A 115 -8.62 -7.46 -15.99
#